data_AF-A0A9D9WF98-F1
#
_entry.id   AF-A0A9D9WF98-F1
#
_cell.length_a   1.000
_cell.length_b   1.000
_cell.length_c   1.000
_cell.angle_alpha   90.00
_cell.angle_beta   90.00
_cell.angle_gamma   90.00
#
_symmetry.space_group_name_H-M   'P 1'
#
loop_
_entity.id
_entity.type
_entity.pdbx_description
1 polymer ?
#
loop_
_entity_poly.entity_id
_entity_poly.type
_entity_poly.pdbx_seq_one_letter_code
_entity_poly.pdbx_strand_id
1 'polypeptide(L)'
;MSFWDEKYAVDAYLFGESPNVFLQEMLPQLPKGKALGIGEGEGRNAVFLAEHGFDVVGIDASAVGLAKADALAARRGVHIRTEVADLRQYEMAVDHYDVVSLFFCHLPQPLRTEVLQQAMRSLKVGGMLVMMLYNPEQRQYQTGGPKDLALLPTLSEIRATLAPLEAVVAEEVVRELNEGINHQGASSVIQYLGRKPVATAAAS
;
A
#
# COMPACT_ATOMS: atom_id res chain seq x y z
N MET A 1 2.25 13.48 18.53
CA MET A 1 2.79 12.12 18.42
C MET A 1 1.63 11.23 18.04
N SER A 2 1.71 10.56 16.89
CA SER A 2 0.65 9.65 16.42
C SER A 2 0.76 8.30 17.12
N PHE A 3 -0.31 7.48 17.07
CA PHE A 3 -0.27 6.09 17.53
C PHE A 3 0.87 5.27 16.88
N TRP A 4 1.20 5.58 15.63
CA TRP A 4 2.28 4.91 14.90
C TRP A 4 3.67 5.42 15.27
N ASP A 5 3.82 6.69 15.67
CA ASP A 5 5.10 7.19 16.20
C ASP A 5 5.55 6.36 17.41
N GLU A 6 4.65 6.07 18.35
CA GLU A 6 4.95 5.27 19.53
C GLU A 6 5.38 3.84 19.16
N LYS A 7 4.74 3.24 18.16
CA LYS A 7 5.11 1.91 17.67
C LYS A 7 6.48 1.91 17.01
N TYR A 8 6.76 2.88 16.15
CA TYR A 8 8.00 2.94 15.40
C TYR A 8 9.19 3.45 16.22
N ALA A 9 8.98 3.96 17.43
CA ALA A 9 10.00 4.40 18.38
C ALA A 9 10.80 3.24 19.02
N VAL A 10 11.29 2.33 18.19
CA VAL A 10 12.22 1.24 18.51
C VAL A 10 13.32 1.21 17.46
N ASP A 11 14.51 0.69 17.77
CA ASP A 11 15.63 0.72 16.80
C ASP A 11 15.41 -0.22 15.61
N ALA A 12 14.71 -1.33 15.81
CA ALA A 12 14.43 -2.33 14.76
C ALA A 12 13.37 -1.85 13.76
N TYR A 13 13.40 -2.39 12.54
CA TYR A 13 12.31 -2.29 11.56
C TYR A 13 11.23 -3.32 11.88
N LEU A 14 10.07 -2.86 12.36
CA LEU A 14 8.98 -3.72 12.86
C LEU A 14 8.43 -4.67 11.78
N PHE A 15 8.39 -4.20 10.54
CA PHE A 15 7.90 -4.96 9.37
C PHE A 15 9.02 -5.36 8.41
N GLY A 16 10.26 -5.38 8.92
CA GLY A 16 11.45 -5.71 8.15
C GLY A 16 11.79 -4.68 7.07
N GLU A 17 12.91 -4.93 6.38
CA GLU A 17 13.40 -4.06 5.30
C GLU A 17 13.12 -4.61 3.90
N SER A 18 12.82 -5.91 3.79
CA SER A 18 12.44 -6.52 2.51
C SER A 18 11.06 -6.03 2.08
N PRO A 19 10.85 -5.74 0.79
CA PRO A 19 9.54 -5.33 0.30
C PRO A 19 8.54 -6.48 0.42
N ASN A 20 7.27 -6.14 0.32
CA ASN A 20 6.22 -7.13 0.30
C ASN A 20 6.34 -8.05 -0.94
N VAL A 21 6.15 -9.35 -0.73
CA VAL A 21 6.36 -10.37 -1.79
C VAL A 21 5.45 -10.17 -3.01
N PHE A 22 4.21 -9.73 -2.81
CA PHE A 22 3.29 -9.46 -3.91
C PHE A 22 3.72 -8.23 -4.71
N LEU A 23 4.29 -7.20 -4.06
CA LEU A 23 4.86 -6.07 -4.77
C LEU A 23 6.02 -6.49 -5.69
N GLN A 24 6.88 -7.39 -5.21
CA GLN A 24 7.97 -7.94 -6.02
C GLN A 24 7.44 -8.71 -7.23
N GLU A 25 6.43 -9.56 -7.02
CA GLU A 25 5.79 -10.35 -8.09
C GLU A 25 5.12 -9.45 -9.14
N MET A 26 4.48 -8.35 -8.72
CA MET A 26 3.76 -7.46 -9.62
C MET A 26 4.67 -6.41 -10.29
N LEU A 27 5.89 -6.18 -9.80
CA LEU A 27 6.83 -5.21 -10.33
C LEU A 27 6.96 -5.22 -11.87
N PRO A 28 7.05 -6.38 -12.57
CA PRO A 28 7.16 -6.41 -14.03
C PRO A 28 5.94 -5.87 -14.78
N GLN A 29 4.77 -5.81 -14.12
CA GLN A 29 3.54 -5.29 -14.70
C GLN A 29 3.36 -3.79 -14.47
N LEU A 30 4.08 -3.21 -13.50
CA LEU A 30 3.91 -1.82 -13.11
C LEU A 30 4.51 -0.85 -14.15
N PRO A 31 3.75 0.17 -14.60
CA PRO A 31 4.30 1.20 -15.48
C PRO A 31 5.32 2.05 -14.73
N LYS A 32 6.49 2.30 -15.34
CA LYS A 32 7.51 3.18 -14.76
C LYS A 32 7.00 4.63 -14.69
N GLY A 33 7.42 5.34 -13.65
CA GLY A 33 7.08 6.75 -13.47
C GLY A 33 6.93 7.13 -12.00
N LYS A 34 5.94 7.97 -11.70
CA LYS A 34 5.65 8.47 -10.36
C LYS A 34 4.88 7.43 -9.55
N ALA A 35 5.34 7.15 -8.34
CA ALA A 35 4.69 6.23 -7.42
C ALA A 35 4.28 6.94 -6.12
N LEU A 36 3.06 6.68 -5.65
CA LEU A 36 2.59 7.08 -4.32
C LEU A 36 2.48 5.85 -3.43
N GLY A 37 3.15 5.84 -2.29
CA GLY A 37 2.96 4.84 -1.24
C GLY A 37 2.08 5.37 -0.12
N ILE A 38 0.97 4.70 0.18
CA ILE A 38 0.01 5.08 1.23
C ILE A 38 0.23 4.25 2.49
N GLY A 39 0.51 4.91 3.61
CA GLY A 39 0.80 4.23 4.88
C GLY A 39 2.12 3.48 4.81
N GLU A 40 3.16 4.12 4.29
CA GLU A 40 4.44 3.47 4.00
C GLU A 40 5.25 3.09 5.25
N GLY A 41 4.92 3.66 6.41
CA GLY A 41 5.62 3.43 7.66
C GLY A 41 7.13 3.57 7.51
N GLU A 42 7.86 2.47 7.69
CA GLU A 42 9.32 2.42 7.65
C GLU A 42 9.91 2.25 6.23
N GLY A 43 9.07 2.30 5.18
CA GLY A 43 9.50 2.57 3.81
C GLY A 43 9.99 1.40 2.96
N ARG A 44 9.91 0.15 3.43
CA ARG A 44 10.42 -1.03 2.70
C ARG A 44 9.90 -1.16 1.26
N ASN A 45 8.66 -0.77 1.00
CA ASN A 45 8.04 -0.84 -0.33
C ASN A 45 8.43 0.38 -1.17
N ALA A 46 8.34 1.59 -0.60
CA ALA A 46 8.80 2.81 -1.25
C ALA A 46 10.27 2.74 -1.69
N VAL A 47 11.16 2.26 -0.83
CA VAL A 47 12.59 2.09 -1.14
C VAL A 47 12.80 1.07 -2.26
N PHE A 48 12.11 -0.06 -2.21
CA PHE A 48 12.18 -1.05 -3.28
C PHE A 48 11.72 -0.49 -4.63
N LEU A 49 10.63 0.28 -4.67
CA LEU A 49 10.21 0.95 -5.90
C LEU A 49 11.29 1.94 -6.38
N ALA A 50 11.89 2.73 -5.48
CA ALA A 50 12.97 3.65 -5.85
C ALA A 50 14.21 2.93 -6.40
N GLU A 51 14.60 1.78 -5.82
CA GLU A 51 15.67 0.91 -6.36
C GLU A 51 15.40 0.44 -7.79
N HIS A 52 14.12 0.37 -8.17
CA HIS A 52 13.69 0.00 -9.51
C HIS A 52 13.35 1.20 -10.40
N GLY A 53 13.82 2.40 -10.03
CA GLY A 53 13.78 3.60 -10.87
C GLY A 53 12.44 4.33 -10.89
N PHE A 54 11.58 4.13 -9.88
CA PHE A 54 10.37 4.94 -9.70
C PHE A 54 10.69 6.27 -9.00
N ASP A 55 9.93 7.32 -9.31
CA ASP A 55 9.93 8.59 -8.58
C ASP A 55 8.90 8.49 -7.45
N VAL A 56 9.36 8.16 -6.23
CA VAL A 56 8.50 7.72 -5.13
C VAL A 56 8.21 8.84 -4.14
N VAL A 57 6.93 9.03 -3.84
CA VAL A 57 6.43 9.76 -2.67
C VAL A 57 5.81 8.75 -1.70
N GLY A 58 6.34 8.66 -0.48
CA GLY A 58 5.78 7.85 0.60
C GLY A 58 5.08 8.72 1.63
N ILE A 59 3.82 8.42 1.93
CA ILE A 59 3.04 9.14 2.94
C ILE A 59 2.70 8.24 4.12
N ASP A 60 2.81 8.78 5.33
CA ASP A 60 2.43 8.09 6.57
C ASP A 60 2.05 9.10 7.67
N ALA A 61 1.23 8.69 8.62
CA ALA A 61 0.89 9.52 9.78
C ALA A 61 2.05 9.60 10.81
N SER A 62 3.08 8.77 10.68
CA SER A 62 4.23 8.74 11.57
C SER A 62 5.46 9.40 10.97
N ALA A 63 5.88 10.52 11.57
CA ALA A 63 7.16 11.13 11.27
C ALA A 63 8.34 10.22 11.65
N VAL A 64 8.18 9.42 12.71
CA VAL A 64 9.21 8.46 13.16
C VAL A 64 9.40 7.33 12.14
N GLY A 65 8.30 6.78 11.62
CA GLY A 65 8.34 5.79 10.55
C GLY A 65 9.00 6.34 9.29
N LEU A 66 8.59 7.53 8.84
CA LEU A 66 9.16 8.17 7.65
C LEU A 66 10.65 8.51 7.80
N ALA A 67 11.10 8.91 9.00
CA ALA A 67 12.53 9.11 9.24
C ALA A 67 13.34 7.81 9.06
N LYS A 68 12.76 6.65 9.46
CA LYS A 68 13.37 5.34 9.17
C LYS A 68 13.30 4.98 7.70
N ALA A 69 12.25 5.38 6.98
CA ALA A 69 12.14 5.20 5.54
C ALA A 69 13.27 5.96 4.82
N ASP A 70 13.52 7.22 5.19
CA ASP A 70 14.61 8.03 4.66
C ASP A 70 15.99 7.41 4.97
N ALA A 71 16.19 6.92 6.19
CA ALA A 71 17.42 6.23 6.58
C ALA A 71 17.63 4.92 5.79
N LEU A 72 16.56 4.16 5.52
CA LEU A 72 16.61 2.96 4.70
C LEU A 72 16.95 3.31 3.24
N ALA A 73 16.31 4.34 2.68
CA ALA A 73 16.59 4.83 1.33
C ALA A 73 18.07 5.22 1.18
N ALA A 74 18.60 6.00 2.13
CA ALA A 74 20.00 6.39 2.15
C ALA A 74 20.95 5.19 2.21
N ARG A 75 20.65 4.18 3.05
CA ARG A 75 21.42 2.93 3.14
C ARG A 75 21.40 2.11 1.84
N ARG A 76 20.31 2.19 1.07
CA ARG A 76 20.14 1.50 -0.21
C ARG A 76 20.63 2.32 -1.41
N GLY A 77 21.11 3.55 -1.18
CA GLY A 77 21.65 4.41 -2.23
C GLY A 77 20.58 5.01 -3.15
N VAL A 78 19.34 5.13 -2.66
CA VAL A 78 18.20 5.69 -3.41
C VAL A 78 17.58 6.87 -2.65
N HIS A 79 16.74 7.62 -3.33
CA HIS A 79 15.98 8.73 -2.74
C HIS A 79 14.48 8.46 -2.85
N ILE A 80 13.77 8.71 -1.76
CA ILE A 80 12.30 8.79 -1.71
C ILE A 80 11.92 10.16 -1.14
N ARG A 81 10.79 10.72 -1.57
CA ARG A 81 10.19 11.87 -0.90
C ARG A 81 9.22 11.37 0.17
N THR A 82 9.36 11.84 1.40
CA THR A 82 8.46 11.48 2.50
C THR A 82 7.57 12.65 2.89
N GLU A 83 6.30 12.38 3.19
CA GLU A 83 5.36 13.39 3.69
C GLU A 83 4.55 12.85 4.87
N VAL A 84 4.62 13.56 6.00
CA VAL A 84 3.76 13.25 7.15
C VAL A 84 2.34 13.68 6.81
N ALA A 85 1.43 12.72 6.72
CA ALA A 85 0.07 12.94 6.24
C ALA A 85 -0.97 12.21 7.12
N ASP A 86 -2.00 12.94 7.56
CA ASP A 86 -3.24 12.32 8.06
C ASP A 86 -4.16 12.05 6.88
N LEU A 87 -4.42 10.78 6.58
CA LEU A 87 -5.28 10.38 5.46
C LEU A 87 -6.73 10.89 5.55
N ARG A 88 -7.18 11.38 6.72
CA ARG A 88 -8.48 12.05 6.85
C ARG A 88 -8.50 13.44 6.22
N GLN A 89 -7.34 14.03 5.97
CA GLN A 89 -7.18 15.41 5.49
C GLN A 89 -6.30 15.50 4.24
N TYR A 90 -5.52 14.46 3.95
CA TYR A 90 -4.62 14.45 2.82
C TYR A 90 -5.38 14.27 1.50
N GLU A 91 -5.14 15.19 0.57
CA GLU A 91 -5.73 15.16 -0.77
C GLU A 91 -4.71 14.65 -1.79
N MET A 92 -5.05 13.54 -2.45
CA MET A 92 -4.18 12.99 -3.50
C MET A 92 -4.38 13.74 -4.81
N ALA A 93 -3.28 14.16 -5.44
CA ALA A 93 -3.31 14.82 -6.75
C ALA A 93 -3.98 13.90 -7.80
N VAL A 94 -4.97 14.43 -8.53
CA VAL A 94 -5.71 13.71 -9.57
C VAL A 94 -4.83 13.50 -10.82
N ASP A 95 -4.95 12.34 -11.46
CA ASP A 95 -4.24 11.99 -12.71
C ASP A 95 -2.72 12.24 -12.65
N HIS A 96 -2.09 11.95 -11.51
CA HIS A 96 -0.72 12.30 -11.21
C HIS A 96 0.24 11.11 -11.15
N TYR A 97 -0.21 9.96 -10.65
CA TYR A 97 0.65 8.81 -10.37
C TYR A 97 0.52 7.72 -11.43
N ASP A 98 1.65 7.11 -11.77
CA ASP A 98 1.71 5.90 -12.61
C ASP A 98 1.45 4.66 -11.76
N VAL A 99 1.86 4.68 -10.48
CA VAL A 99 1.61 3.61 -9.50
C VAL A 99 1.12 4.18 -8.18
N VAL A 100 0.15 3.51 -7.55
CA VAL A 100 -0.21 3.74 -6.14
C VAL A 100 -0.09 2.42 -5.39
N SER A 101 0.68 2.39 -4.29
CA SER A 101 0.84 1.22 -3.41
C SER A 101 0.13 1.42 -2.07
N LEU A 102 -0.49 0.35 -1.56
CA LEU A 102 -1.07 0.31 -0.22
C LEU A 102 -0.92 -1.09 0.37
N PHE A 103 -0.07 -1.24 1.39
CA PHE A 103 0.23 -2.54 1.99
C PHE A 103 -0.02 -2.51 3.49
N PHE A 104 -0.94 -3.36 3.96
CA PHE A 104 -1.30 -3.51 5.39
C PHE A 104 -1.70 -2.19 6.11
N CYS A 105 -2.07 -1.16 5.35
CA CYS A 105 -2.65 0.07 5.88
C CYS A 105 -4.15 -0.15 6.14
N HIS A 106 -4.47 -0.63 7.33
CA HIS A 106 -5.84 -0.94 7.74
C HIS A 106 -6.59 0.29 8.24
N LEU A 107 -7.67 0.66 7.54
CA LEU A 107 -8.47 1.86 7.81
C LEU A 107 -9.93 1.50 8.15
N PRO A 108 -10.57 2.24 9.08
CA PRO A 108 -11.99 2.08 9.37
C PRO A 108 -12.84 2.63 8.22
N GLN A 109 -14.11 2.22 8.16
CA GLN A 109 -15.10 2.92 7.33
C GLN A 109 -15.53 4.24 8.00
N PRO A 110 -15.88 5.29 7.23
CA PRO A 110 -15.89 5.38 5.76
C PRO A 110 -14.51 5.66 5.13
N LEU A 111 -13.50 5.97 5.95
CA LEU A 111 -12.18 6.44 5.52
C LEU A 111 -11.50 5.49 4.52
N ARG A 112 -11.61 4.17 4.71
CA ARG A 112 -11.07 3.17 3.78
C ARG A 112 -11.60 3.37 2.36
N THR A 113 -12.92 3.51 2.21
CA THR A 113 -13.54 3.71 0.90
C THR A 113 -13.12 5.06 0.30
N GLU A 114 -13.08 6.12 1.10
CA GLU A 114 -12.66 7.46 0.65
C GLU A 114 -11.21 7.46 0.14
N VAL A 115 -10.28 6.86 0.89
CA VAL A 115 -8.86 6.76 0.52
C VAL A 115 -8.67 5.93 -0.75
N LEU A 116 -9.33 4.76 -0.87
CA LEU A 116 -9.22 3.92 -2.06
C LEU A 116 -9.80 4.59 -3.31
N GLN A 117 -10.90 5.34 -3.17
CA GLN A 117 -11.45 6.13 -4.28
C GLN A 117 -10.54 7.29 -4.67
N GLN A 118 -9.91 7.97 -3.70
CA GLN A 118 -8.90 8.99 -3.98
C GLN A 118 -7.69 8.40 -4.72
N ALA A 119 -7.17 7.26 -4.24
CA ALA A 119 -6.05 6.55 -4.85
C ALA A 119 -6.36 6.22 -6.33
N MET A 120 -7.56 5.68 -6.60
CA MET A 120 -8.03 5.42 -7.96
C MET A 120 -8.09 6.69 -8.84
N ARG A 121 -8.58 7.81 -8.30
CA ARG A 121 -8.62 9.09 -9.05
C ARG A 121 -7.21 9.65 -9.29
N SER A 122 -6.29 9.43 -8.37
CA SER A 122 -4.92 9.92 -8.44
C SER A 122 -4.07 9.25 -9.52
N LEU A 123 -4.48 8.06 -9.97
CA LEU A 123 -3.81 7.36 -11.06
C LEU A 123 -3.99 8.09 -12.38
N LYS A 124 -2.95 8.17 -13.21
CA LYS A 124 -3.07 8.47 -14.63
C LYS A 124 -3.83 7.36 -15.35
N VAL A 125 -4.35 7.65 -16.54
CA VAL A 125 -4.83 6.60 -17.46
C VAL A 125 -3.72 5.57 -17.69
N GLY A 126 -4.04 4.29 -17.53
CA GLY A 126 -3.07 3.20 -17.61
C GLY A 126 -2.22 2.98 -16.34
N GLY A 127 -2.30 3.88 -15.35
CA GLY A 127 -1.66 3.71 -14.06
C GLY A 127 -2.26 2.56 -13.26
N MET A 128 -1.52 2.05 -12.27
CA MET A 128 -1.90 0.85 -11.52
C MET A 128 -1.93 1.06 -10.00
N LEU A 129 -2.97 0.53 -9.36
CA LEU A 129 -3.04 0.39 -7.91
C LEU A 129 -2.64 -1.04 -7.52
N VAL A 130 -1.63 -1.17 -6.66
CA VAL A 130 -1.17 -2.45 -6.11
C VAL A 130 -1.37 -2.46 -4.61
N MET A 131 -2.00 -3.52 -4.10
CA MET A 131 -2.43 -3.56 -2.70
C MET A 131 -2.39 -4.97 -2.13
N MET A 132 -2.05 -5.05 -0.83
CA MET A 132 -2.33 -6.21 0.00
C MET A 132 -2.90 -5.79 1.36
N LEU A 133 -3.95 -6.47 1.79
CA LEU A 133 -4.58 -6.29 3.10
C LEU A 133 -4.91 -7.65 3.70
N TYR A 134 -4.95 -7.75 5.04
CA TYR A 134 -5.62 -8.87 5.69
C TYR A 134 -7.14 -8.84 5.47
N ASN A 135 -7.75 -10.01 5.34
CA ASN A 135 -9.20 -10.19 5.29
C ASN A 135 -9.75 -10.71 6.64
N PRO A 136 -11.08 -10.84 6.85
CA PRO A 136 -11.64 -11.32 8.11
C PRO A 136 -11.18 -12.72 8.54
N GLU A 137 -10.84 -13.59 7.58
CA GLU A 137 -10.28 -14.90 7.86
C GLU A 137 -8.88 -14.84 8.46
N GLN A 138 -8.20 -13.68 8.49
CA GLN A 138 -6.91 -13.57 9.17
C GLN A 138 -6.99 -13.91 10.67
N ARG A 139 -8.17 -13.75 11.29
CA ARG A 139 -8.38 -13.97 12.73
C ARG A 139 -7.99 -15.39 13.20
N GLN A 140 -8.03 -16.39 12.33
CA GLN A 140 -7.64 -17.78 12.66
C GLN A 140 -6.12 -17.98 12.75
N TYR A 141 -5.29 -17.14 12.12
CA TYR A 141 -3.85 -17.39 12.01
C TYR A 141 -3.01 -16.76 13.12
N GLN A 142 -3.47 -15.67 13.75
CA GLN A 142 -2.73 -14.96 14.82
C GLN A 142 -1.29 -14.52 14.44
N THR A 143 -1.03 -14.33 13.14
CA THR A 143 0.29 -14.04 12.55
C THR A 143 0.51 -12.56 12.19
N GLY A 144 -0.43 -11.70 12.57
CA GLY A 144 -0.41 -10.26 12.26
C GLY A 144 -1.81 -9.70 12.03
N GLY A 145 -1.88 -8.38 11.83
CA GLY A 145 -3.11 -7.66 11.49
C GLY A 145 -3.91 -7.13 12.69
N PRO A 146 -4.90 -6.25 12.44
CA PRO A 146 -5.77 -5.72 13.49
C PRO A 146 -6.71 -6.81 14.05
N LYS A 147 -7.04 -6.68 15.34
CA LYS A 147 -8.02 -7.56 16.01
C LYS A 147 -9.47 -7.17 15.72
N ASP A 148 -9.70 -5.91 15.36
CA ASP A 148 -11.02 -5.40 15.01
C ASP A 148 -11.36 -5.76 13.55
N LEU A 149 -12.42 -6.56 13.39
CA LEU A 149 -12.90 -7.01 12.08
C LEU A 149 -13.41 -5.84 11.21
N ALA A 150 -13.81 -4.71 11.79
CA ALA A 150 -14.22 -3.53 11.02
C ALA A 150 -13.08 -2.94 10.16
N LEU A 151 -11.83 -3.25 10.53
CA LEU A 151 -10.61 -2.86 9.80
C LEU A 151 -10.20 -3.86 8.71
N LEU A 152 -10.87 -5.01 8.62
CA LEU A 152 -10.55 -6.11 7.70
C LEU A 152 -11.61 -6.18 6.59
N PRO A 153 -11.35 -5.66 5.38
CA PRO A 153 -12.31 -5.74 4.29
C PRO A 153 -12.41 -7.14 3.72
N THR A 154 -13.54 -7.46 3.07
CA THR A 154 -13.65 -8.62 2.18
C THR A 154 -13.22 -8.27 0.76
N LEU A 155 -12.86 -9.26 -0.06
CA LEU A 155 -12.56 -9.02 -1.47
C LEU A 155 -13.74 -8.40 -2.23
N SER A 156 -14.97 -8.77 -1.85
CA SER A 156 -16.19 -8.19 -2.45
C SER A 156 -16.27 -6.69 -2.20
N GLU A 157 -15.98 -6.23 -0.98
CA GLU A 157 -15.94 -4.79 -0.64
C GLU A 157 -14.85 -4.04 -1.41
N ILE A 158 -13.66 -4.66 -1.54
CA ILE A 158 -12.55 -4.09 -2.31
C ILE A 158 -12.93 -3.97 -3.78
N ARG A 159 -13.47 -5.04 -4.38
CA ARG A 159 -13.94 -5.04 -5.77
C ARG A 159 -15.03 -4.02 -6.02
N ALA A 160 -15.97 -3.85 -5.09
CA ALA A 160 -17.02 -2.85 -5.21
C ALA A 160 -16.45 -1.43 -5.14
N THR A 161 -15.53 -1.17 -4.21
CA THR A 161 -14.90 0.15 -4.04
C THR A 161 -14.04 0.54 -5.25
N LEU A 162 -13.33 -0.43 -5.83
CA LEU A 162 -12.41 -0.25 -6.95
C LEU A 162 -12.98 -0.69 -8.31
N ALA A 163 -14.31 -0.84 -8.41
CA ALA A 163 -14.99 -1.33 -9.61
C ALA A 163 -14.63 -0.58 -10.92
N PRO A 164 -14.32 0.73 -10.91
CA PRO A 164 -13.88 1.42 -12.11
C PRO A 164 -12.48 1.05 -12.62
N LEU A 165 -11.65 0.36 -11.82
CA LEU A 165 -10.37 -0.18 -12.27
C LEU A 165 -10.59 -1.54 -12.95
N GLU A 166 -9.81 -1.79 -14.00
CA GLU A 166 -9.68 -3.11 -14.59
C GLU A 166 -8.83 -3.98 -13.65
N ALA A 167 -9.46 -4.94 -12.96
CA ALA A 167 -8.76 -5.84 -12.06
C ALA A 167 -7.93 -6.87 -12.85
N VAL A 168 -6.61 -6.76 -12.75
CA VAL A 168 -5.63 -7.73 -13.29
C VAL A 168 -5.44 -8.89 -12.32
N VAL A 169 -5.34 -8.57 -11.01
CA VAL A 169 -5.34 -9.53 -9.91
C VAL A 169 -6.35 -9.05 -8.87
N ALA A 170 -7.17 -9.95 -8.34
CA ALA A 170 -8.10 -9.65 -7.27
C ALA A 170 -8.55 -10.97 -6.62
N GLU A 171 -7.83 -11.41 -5.59
CA GLU A 171 -8.02 -12.73 -4.98
C GLU A 171 -7.86 -12.70 -3.46
N GLU A 172 -8.46 -13.68 -2.81
CA GLU A 172 -8.22 -14.03 -1.40
C GLU A 172 -7.36 -15.28 -1.39
N VAL A 173 -6.21 -15.19 -0.74
CA VAL A 173 -5.22 -16.27 -0.70
C VAL A 173 -4.59 -16.37 0.68
N VAL A 174 -4.21 -17.59 1.06
CA VAL A 174 -3.36 -17.81 2.23
C VAL A 174 -1.91 -17.78 1.76
N ARG A 175 -1.10 -16.89 2.34
CA ARG A 175 0.34 -16.78 2.06
C ARG A 175 1.17 -16.95 3.31
N GLU A 176 2.34 -17.55 3.14
CA GLU A 176 3.37 -17.54 4.17
C GLU A 176 4.10 -16.19 4.12
N LEU A 177 3.93 -15.35 5.13
CA LEU A 177 4.62 -14.07 5.23
C LEU A 177 5.89 -14.22 6.07
N ASN A 178 6.97 -13.54 5.66
CA ASN A 178 8.20 -13.43 6.43
C ASN A 178 8.74 -12.00 6.35
N GLU A 179 7.98 -11.09 6.95
CA GLU A 179 8.01 -9.66 6.69
C GLU A 179 8.17 -8.89 8.01
N GLY A 180 9.20 -9.26 8.79
CA GLY A 180 9.44 -8.72 10.13
C GLY A 180 8.62 -9.41 11.22
N ILE A 181 8.83 -8.99 12.48
CA ILE A 181 8.25 -9.66 13.66
C ILE A 181 6.72 -9.61 13.72
N ASN A 182 6.10 -8.66 13.02
CA ASN A 182 4.66 -8.45 13.04
C ASN A 182 3.91 -9.05 11.84
N HIS A 183 4.63 -9.61 10.84
CA HIS A 183 4.06 -10.35 9.70
C HIS A 183 4.85 -11.64 9.48
N GLN A 184 4.58 -12.66 10.29
CA GLN A 184 5.30 -13.93 10.22
C GLN A 184 4.33 -15.12 10.29
N GLY A 185 4.37 -15.97 9.28
CA GLY A 185 3.57 -17.19 9.17
C GLY A 185 2.41 -17.09 8.18
N ALA A 186 1.66 -18.18 8.08
CA ALA A 186 0.45 -18.28 7.26
C ALA A 186 -0.52 -17.14 7.55
N SER A 187 -1.02 -16.49 6.50
CA SER A 187 -1.78 -15.26 6.57
C SER A 187 -2.85 -15.22 5.48
N SER A 188 -4.11 -14.99 5.84
CA SER A 188 -5.20 -14.82 4.86
C SER A 188 -5.28 -13.37 4.42
N VAL A 189 -5.00 -13.14 3.14
CA VAL A 189 -4.84 -11.80 2.57
C VAL A 189 -5.67 -11.63 1.31
N ILE A 190 -6.06 -10.39 1.05
CA ILE A 190 -6.52 -9.92 -0.25
C ILE A 190 -5.32 -9.39 -1.01
N GLN A 191 -5.18 -9.83 -2.25
CA GLN A 191 -4.21 -9.30 -3.21
C GLN A 191 -4.95 -8.62 -4.35
N TYR A 192 -4.54 -7.40 -4.65
CA TYR A 192 -5.19 -6.61 -5.69
C TYR A 192 -4.18 -5.87 -6.54
N LEU A 193 -4.30 -6.04 -7.85
CA LEU A 193 -3.65 -5.23 -8.86
C LEU A 193 -4.72 -4.75 -9.84
N GLY A 194 -4.98 -3.45 -9.89
CA GLY A 194 -5.98 -2.84 -10.77
C GLY A 194 -5.38 -1.76 -11.64
N ARG A 195 -5.78 -1.72 -12.91
CA ARG A 195 -5.34 -0.73 -13.90
C ARG A 195 -6.45 0.29 -14.13
N LYS A 196 -6.10 1.58 -14.16
CA LYS A 196 -7.05 2.62 -14.59
C LYS A 196 -7.26 2.50 -16.09
N PRO A 197 -8.50 2.24 -16.57
CA PRO A 197 -8.75 1.98 -17.97
C PRO A 197 -8.48 3.23 -18.81
N VAL A 198 -8.13 3.00 -20.08
CA VAL A 198 -8.21 4.05 -21.09
C VAL A 198 -9.69 4.30 -21.33
N ALA A 199 -10.12 5.56 -21.26
CA ALA A 199 -11.48 5.91 -21.68
C ALA A 199 -11.65 5.44 -23.14
N THR A 200 -12.47 4.42 -23.35
CA THR A 200 -12.90 4.06 -24.70
C THR A 200 -13.78 5.22 -25.17
N ALA A 201 -13.36 5.90 -26.23
CA ALA A 201 -14.25 6.82 -26.92
C ALA A 201 -15.52 6.04 -27.25
N ALA A 202 -16.65 6.44 -26.67
CA ALA A 202 -17.94 5.86 -27.01
C ALA A 202 -18.09 6.01 -28.53
N ALA A 203 -18.12 4.88 -29.24
CA ALA A 203 -18.50 4.86 -30.64
C ALA A 203 -19.87 5.56 -30.72
N SER A 204 -19.87 6.71 -31.39
CA SER A 204 -21.04 7.54 -31.64
C SER A 204 -22.04 6.82 -32.54
#